data_AF-A0A1Y1IC98-F1
#
_entry.id   AF-A0A1Y1IC98-F1
#
_cell.length_a   1.000
_cell.length_b   1.000
_cell.length_c   1.000
_cell.angle_alpha   90.00
_cell.angle_beta   90.00
_cell.angle_gamma   90.00
#
_symmetry.space_group_name_H-M   'P 1'
#
loop_
_entity.id
_entity.type
_entity.pdbx_description
1 polymer ?
#
loop_
_entity_poly.entity_id
_entity_poly.type
_entity_poly.pdbx_seq_one_letter_code
_entity_poly.pdbx_strand_id
1 'polypeptide(L)'
;MVAHFPGGRGKPICESFCTFEWQVSALDALLEASQDFVVGLFGDAIFCQAHGKRKTLQKKDLDLARRIRGIRNEDNTLPLQAAVEHGLGHKREKVEYDPGKADEKRWKSAKQIEREARERATKDAKRAQKAELQRQTRMAAERAAREAAHGPQGGAETSKQGGKRGKGAA
;
A
#
# COMPACT_ATOMS: atom_id res chain seq x y z
N MET A 1 -25.82 52.33 15.15
CA MET A 1 -25.65 51.78 13.79
C MET A 1 -25.58 50.26 13.93
N VAL A 2 -26.73 49.59 13.92
CA VAL A 2 -26.81 48.13 14.13
C VAL A 2 -26.63 47.46 12.77
N ALA A 3 -25.46 46.87 12.54
CA ALA A 3 -25.21 46.09 11.35
C ALA A 3 -26.01 44.77 11.44
N HIS A 4 -27.12 44.70 10.72
CA HIS A 4 -27.88 43.46 10.56
C HIS A 4 -27.17 42.58 9.53
N PHE A 5 -26.38 41.60 9.98
CA PHE A 5 -25.74 40.61 9.11
C PHE A 5 -26.74 39.47 8.80
N PRO A 6 -27.20 39.31 7.56
CA PRO A 6 -28.05 38.18 7.20
C PRO A 6 -27.17 36.94 7.00
N GLY A 7 -27.34 35.91 7.83
CA GLY A 7 -26.89 34.55 7.50
C GLY A 7 -25.90 33.85 8.45
N GLY A 8 -25.74 34.27 9.70
CA GLY A 8 -24.88 33.58 10.66
C GLY A 8 -25.66 32.76 11.68
N ARG A 9 -25.79 31.43 11.49
CA ARG A 9 -26.23 30.51 12.56
C ARG A 9 -25.08 30.35 13.56
N GLY A 10 -24.95 31.30 14.47
CA GLY A 10 -24.05 31.24 15.62
C GLY A 10 -24.52 32.26 16.64
N LYS A 11 -25.12 31.78 17.73
CA LYS A 11 -25.46 32.66 18.86
C LYS A 11 -24.18 33.36 19.33
N PRO A 12 -24.20 34.67 19.59
CA PRO A 12 -23.01 35.36 20.07
C PRO A 12 -22.60 34.76 21.42
N ILE A 13 -21.29 34.62 21.63
CA ILE A 13 -20.71 34.02 22.84
C ILE A 13 -21.25 34.69 24.11
N CYS A 14 -21.59 35.99 24.03
CA CYS A 14 -22.18 36.74 25.13
C CYS A 14 -23.59 36.25 25.55
N GLU A 15 -24.38 35.65 24.67
CA GLU A 15 -25.74 35.18 24.98
C GLU A 15 -25.73 33.98 25.95
N SER A 16 -24.63 33.22 25.99
CA SER A 16 -24.49 32.04 26.86
C SER A 16 -24.10 32.40 28.29
N PHE A 17 -23.60 33.60 28.53
CA PHE A 17 -22.98 33.98 29.82
C PHE A 17 -23.58 35.23 30.46
N CYS A 18 -24.17 36.18 29.70
CA CYS A 18 -24.48 37.49 30.24
C CYS A 18 -25.76 38.10 29.66
N THR A 19 -26.77 38.33 30.50
CA THR A 19 -27.88 39.28 30.30
C THR A 19 -27.44 40.72 30.64
N PHE A 20 -26.26 41.17 30.17
CA PHE A 20 -25.71 42.50 30.45
C PHE A 20 -25.42 43.27 29.16
N GLU A 21 -25.65 44.58 29.17
CA GLU A 21 -25.26 45.48 28.06
C GLU A 21 -23.79 45.85 28.18
N TRP A 22 -23.06 45.75 27.07
CA TRP A 22 -21.63 46.02 27.02
C TRP A 22 -21.37 47.47 26.67
N GLN A 23 -20.45 48.10 27.38
CA GLN A 23 -19.94 49.42 27.01
C GLN A 23 -19.06 49.30 25.76
N VAL A 24 -19.15 50.25 24.83
CA VAL A 24 -18.35 50.26 23.58
C VAL A 24 -16.85 50.21 23.88
N SER A 25 -16.38 50.96 24.88
CA SER A 25 -14.97 50.93 25.30
C SER A 25 -14.52 49.60 25.88
N ALA A 26 -15.44 48.80 26.45
CA ALA A 26 -15.11 47.46 26.92
C ALA A 26 -14.92 46.48 25.74
N LEU A 27 -15.68 46.67 24.66
CA LEU A 27 -15.50 45.90 23.43
C LEU A 27 -14.18 46.24 22.74
N ASP A 28 -13.82 47.53 22.65
CA ASP A 28 -12.55 47.95 22.06
C ASP A 28 -11.34 47.38 22.82
N ALA A 29 -11.35 47.44 24.15
CA ALA A 29 -10.29 46.86 24.97
C ALA A 29 -10.16 45.34 24.76
N LEU A 30 -11.28 44.63 24.63
CA LEU A 30 -11.28 43.19 24.33
C LEU A 30 -10.71 42.89 22.94
N LEU A 31 -11.06 43.71 21.95
CA LEU A 31 -10.55 43.58 20.59
C LEU A 31 -9.05 43.83 20.53
N GLU A 32 -8.56 44.87 21.19
CA GLU A 32 -7.14 45.20 21.24
C GLU A 32 -6.32 44.08 21.91
N ALA A 33 -6.79 43.57 23.05
CA ALA A 33 -6.18 42.41 23.71
C ALA A 33 -6.19 41.15 22.82
N SER A 34 -7.30 40.92 22.11
CA SER A 34 -7.43 39.77 21.20
C SER A 34 -6.48 39.89 20.00
N GLN A 35 -6.35 41.09 19.44
CA GLN A 35 -5.47 41.36 18.29
C GLN A 35 -3.99 41.19 18.68
N ASP A 36 -3.57 41.77 19.80
CA ASP A 36 -2.20 41.65 20.29
C ASP A 36 -1.82 40.18 20.54
N PHE A 37 -2.72 39.42 21.16
CA PHE A 37 -2.53 37.99 21.37
C PHE A 37 -2.33 37.22 20.06
N VAL A 38 -3.19 37.47 19.06
CA VAL A 38 -3.14 36.78 17.76
C VAL A 38 -1.87 37.15 17.00
N VAL A 39 -1.50 38.43 16.97
CA VAL A 39 -0.28 38.92 16.30
C VAL A 39 0.96 38.30 16.95
N GLY A 40 1.03 38.31 18.29
CA GLY A 40 2.12 37.69 19.03
C GLY A 40 2.22 36.18 18.73
N LEU A 41 1.10 35.46 18.76
CA LEU A 41 1.08 34.02 18.51
C LEU A 41 1.56 33.67 17.10
N PHE A 42 1.16 34.45 16.08
CA PHE A 42 1.64 34.25 14.72
C PHE A 42 3.13 34.58 14.57
N GLY A 43 3.66 35.57 15.31
CA GLY A 43 5.10 35.84 15.36
C GLY A 43 5.92 34.61 15.78
N ASP A 44 5.49 33.94 16.85
CA ASP A 44 6.17 32.72 17.33
C ASP A 44 5.98 31.53 16.38
N ALA A 45 4.80 31.43 15.74
CA ALA A 45 4.53 30.39 14.76
C ALA A 45 5.39 30.57 13.49
N ILE A 46 5.71 31.81 13.10
CA ILE A 46 6.63 32.10 11.99
C ILE A 46 8.06 31.64 12.32
N PHE A 47 8.54 31.85 13.55
CA PHE A 47 9.84 31.31 13.98
C PHE A 47 9.87 29.78 13.94
N CYS A 48 8.81 29.11 14.38
CA CYS A 48 8.68 27.65 14.29
C CYS A 48 8.65 27.15 12.84
N GLN A 49 7.97 27.87 11.94
CA GLN A 49 7.93 27.57 10.52
C GLN A 49 9.31 27.72 9.86
N ALA A 50 10.04 28.79 10.19
CA ALA A 50 11.40 29.04 9.71
C ALA A 50 12.39 27.98 10.23
N HIS A 51 12.26 27.56 11.50
CA HIS A 51 13.04 26.48 12.08
C HIS A 51 12.87 25.16 11.29
N GLY A 52 11.65 24.89 10.83
CA GLY A 52 11.35 23.75 9.97
C GLY A 52 11.70 23.92 8.48
N LYS A 53 12.45 24.97 8.10
CA LYS A 53 12.84 25.31 6.71
C LYS A 53 11.67 25.38 5.72
N ARG A 54 10.47 25.68 6.19
CA ARG A 54 9.28 25.87 5.35
C ARG A 54 9.09 27.36 5.08
N LYS A 55 8.25 27.71 4.11
CA LYS A 55 7.78 29.09 3.86
C LYS A 55 6.27 29.26 4.07
N THR A 56 5.57 28.15 4.30
CA THR A 56 4.12 28.10 4.52
C THR A 56 3.87 27.76 5.97
N LEU A 57 3.09 28.60 6.65
CA LEU A 57 2.63 28.36 8.01
C LEU A 57 1.71 27.13 8.04
N GLN A 58 1.93 26.21 8.97
CA GLN A 58 1.12 25.01 9.13
C GLN A 58 0.56 24.93 10.55
N LYS A 59 -0.54 24.18 10.72
CA LYS A 59 -1.18 23.99 12.04
C LYS A 59 -0.19 23.52 13.12
N LYS A 60 0.73 22.63 12.77
CA LYS A 60 1.78 22.13 13.68
C LYS A 60 2.72 23.22 14.22
N ASP A 61 2.89 24.34 13.51
CA ASP A 61 3.72 25.46 13.95
C ASP A 61 2.99 26.29 15.01
N LEU A 62 1.69 26.51 14.82
CA LEU A 62 0.81 27.13 15.81
C LEU A 62 0.67 26.25 17.05
N ASP A 63 0.52 24.94 16.87
CA ASP A 63 0.46 23.98 17.98
C ASP A 63 1.77 23.99 18.79
N LEU A 64 2.92 24.10 18.11
CA LEU A 64 4.22 24.22 18.76
C LEU A 64 4.39 25.58 19.46
N ALA A 65 4.01 26.68 18.83
CA ALA A 65 4.07 28.02 19.41
C ALA A 65 3.19 28.13 20.68
N ARG A 66 1.95 27.62 20.63
CA ARG A 66 1.07 27.53 21.81
C ARG A 66 1.68 26.69 22.93
N ARG A 67 2.36 25.60 22.58
CA ARG A 67 3.07 24.73 23.53
C ARG A 67 4.24 25.44 24.21
N ILE A 68 5.04 26.20 23.46
CA ILE A 68 6.17 26.95 24.01
C ILE A 68 5.67 28.07 24.95
N ARG A 69 4.56 28.73 24.59
CA ARG A 69 3.89 29.72 25.46
C ARG A 69 3.23 29.12 26.69
N GLY A 70 3.13 27.79 26.80
CA GLY A 70 2.43 27.14 27.92
C GLY A 70 0.91 27.31 27.90
N ILE A 71 0.31 27.62 26.74
CA ILE A 71 -1.14 27.71 26.59
C ILE A 71 -1.71 26.30 26.49
N ARG A 72 -2.30 25.82 27.59
CA ARG A 72 -2.85 24.47 27.73
C ARG A 72 -4.30 24.46 27.23
N ASN A 73 -4.75 23.31 26.70
CA ASN A 73 -6.18 23.11 26.44
C ASN A 73 -6.91 22.80 27.76
N GLU A 74 -8.24 22.74 27.71
CA GLU A 74 -9.13 22.41 28.86
C GLU A 74 -8.66 21.16 29.63
N ASP A 75 -8.11 20.16 28.91
CA ASP A 75 -7.61 18.90 29.45
C ASP A 75 -6.14 18.96 29.94
N ASN A 76 -5.56 20.15 30.02
CA ASN A 76 -4.16 20.38 30.43
C ASN A 76 -3.10 19.72 29.52
N THR A 77 -3.54 19.09 28.43
CA THR A 77 -2.75 18.39 27.42
C THR A 77 -2.37 19.31 26.28
N LEU A 78 -1.14 19.16 25.79
CA LEU A 78 -0.67 19.91 24.63
C LEU A 78 -1.46 19.44 23.39
N PRO A 79 -1.75 20.30 22.41
CA PRO A 79 -2.53 19.93 21.21
C PRO A 79 -1.93 18.75 20.42
N LEU A 80 -0.62 18.52 20.54
CA LEU A 80 0.07 17.32 20.02
C LEU A 80 0.05 16.13 20.98
N GLN A 81 -0.01 16.36 22.31
CA GLN A 81 -0.11 15.27 23.29
C GLN A 81 -1.47 14.59 23.22
N ALA A 82 -2.58 15.30 23.14
CA ALA A 82 -3.90 14.67 23.00
C ALA A 82 -3.97 13.76 21.76
N ALA A 83 -3.38 14.17 20.63
CA ALA A 83 -3.30 13.34 19.42
C ALA A 83 -2.35 12.13 19.56
N VAL A 84 -1.28 12.26 20.36
CA VAL A 84 -0.35 11.16 20.67
C VAL A 84 -0.95 10.19 21.69
N GLU A 85 -1.63 10.69 22.71
CA GLU A 85 -2.28 9.96 23.81
C GLU A 85 -3.52 9.21 23.32
N HIS A 86 -4.34 9.81 22.46
CA HIS A 86 -5.50 9.15 21.83
C HIS A 86 -5.14 8.32 20.59
N GLY A 87 -3.85 8.16 20.26
CA GLY A 87 -3.41 7.31 19.14
C GLY A 87 -3.87 7.76 17.75
N LEU A 88 -4.37 9.00 17.62
CA LEU A 88 -4.81 9.60 16.35
C LEU A 88 -3.67 10.29 15.58
N GLY A 89 -2.46 10.32 16.13
CA GLY A 89 -1.28 10.66 15.37
C GLY A 89 -1.12 9.66 14.22
N HIS A 90 -1.04 10.15 12.98
CA HIS A 90 -0.63 9.33 11.84
C HIS A 90 0.65 8.59 12.22
N LYS A 91 0.55 7.30 12.55
CA LYS A 91 1.71 6.42 12.60
C LYS A 91 2.33 6.54 11.22
N ARG A 92 3.49 7.20 11.13
CA ARG A 92 4.37 7.00 9.99
C ARG A 92 4.79 5.55 10.10
N GLU A 93 4.00 4.66 9.52
CA GLU A 93 4.40 3.29 9.29
C GLU A 93 5.68 3.41 8.47
N LYS A 94 6.80 3.07 9.09
CA LYS A 94 8.10 3.07 8.45
C LYS A 94 8.03 1.91 7.47
N VAL A 95 7.55 2.19 6.25
CA VAL A 95 7.53 1.21 5.18
C VAL A 95 8.98 0.89 4.88
N GLU A 96 9.44 -0.23 5.42
CA GLU A 96 10.76 -0.76 5.15
C GLU A 96 10.87 -1.07 3.67
N TYR A 97 11.97 -0.60 3.06
CA TYR A 97 12.20 -0.80 1.64
C TYR A 97 12.50 -2.28 1.40
N ASP A 98 11.50 -3.04 0.97
CA ASP A 98 11.66 -4.39 0.44
C ASP A 98 12.21 -4.29 -0.99
N PRO A 99 13.49 -4.58 -1.27
CA PRO A 99 14.06 -4.49 -2.63
C PRO A 99 13.35 -5.43 -3.62
N GLY A 100 12.69 -6.49 -3.13
CA GLY A 100 11.91 -7.42 -3.96
C GLY A 100 10.53 -6.93 -4.39
N LYS A 101 9.96 -5.90 -3.72
CA LYS A 101 8.62 -5.34 -4.04
C LYS A 101 8.68 -3.94 -4.66
N ALA A 102 9.89 -3.40 -4.87
CA ALA A 102 10.09 -2.06 -5.39
C ALA A 102 9.48 -1.85 -6.80
N ASP A 103 9.46 -2.90 -7.62
CA ASP A 103 9.01 -2.83 -9.01
C ASP A 103 7.51 -3.07 -9.18
N GLU A 104 6.82 -3.65 -8.19
CA GLU A 104 5.39 -4.00 -8.27
C GLU A 104 4.48 -2.77 -8.27
N LYS A 105 4.90 -1.68 -7.60
CA LYS A 105 4.16 -0.41 -7.52
C LYS A 105 4.55 0.60 -8.60
N ARG A 106 5.43 0.22 -9.53
CA ARG A 106 5.87 1.11 -10.62
C ARG A 106 4.78 1.14 -11.68
N TRP A 107 4.12 2.28 -11.84
CA TRP A 107 3.10 2.48 -12.86
C TRP A 107 3.67 2.13 -14.25
N LYS A 108 3.02 1.18 -14.94
CA LYS A 108 3.38 0.75 -16.30
C LYS A 108 2.35 1.29 -17.29
N SER A 109 2.81 1.73 -18.45
CA SER A 109 1.92 2.09 -19.55
C SER A 109 1.14 0.86 -20.04
N ALA A 110 -0.11 1.04 -20.51
CA ALA A 110 -0.94 -0.04 -21.04
C ALA A 110 -0.21 -0.88 -22.11
N LYS A 111 0.58 -0.24 -22.99
CA LYS A 111 1.39 -0.93 -23.99
C LYS A 111 2.48 -1.82 -23.40
N GLN A 112 3.05 -1.43 -22.25
CA GLN A 112 4.04 -2.26 -21.54
C GLN A 112 3.38 -3.47 -20.89
N ILE A 113 2.17 -3.31 -20.34
CA ILE A 113 1.40 -4.43 -19.76
C ILE A 113 1.08 -5.48 -20.83
N GLU A 114 0.60 -5.03 -22.00
CA GLU A 114 0.30 -5.93 -23.13
C GLU A 114 1.56 -6.64 -23.66
N ARG A 115 2.68 -5.93 -23.78
CA ARG A 115 3.95 -6.51 -24.21
C ARG A 115 4.46 -7.55 -23.20
N GLU A 116 4.43 -7.23 -21.91
CA GLU A 116 4.84 -8.17 -20.85
C GLU A 116 3.92 -9.40 -20.79
N ALA A 117 2.61 -9.24 -21.03
CA ALA A 117 1.67 -10.36 -21.11
C ALA A 117 1.98 -11.30 -22.28
N ARG A 118 2.32 -10.74 -23.46
CA ARG A 118 2.77 -11.54 -24.63
C ARG A 118 4.09 -12.26 -24.34
N GLU A 119 5.05 -11.59 -23.72
CA GLU A 119 6.32 -12.20 -23.34
C GLU A 119 6.14 -13.31 -22.28
N ARG A 120 5.19 -13.17 -21.34
CA ARG A 120 4.83 -14.24 -20.39
C ARG A 120 4.18 -15.42 -21.10
N ALA A 121 3.19 -15.18 -21.96
CA ALA A 121 2.51 -16.24 -22.71
C ALA A 121 3.49 -17.06 -23.58
N THR A 122 4.46 -16.40 -24.23
CA THR A 122 5.49 -17.10 -25.01
C THR A 122 6.45 -17.91 -24.13
N LYS A 123 6.82 -17.40 -22.94
CA LYS A 123 7.64 -18.15 -21.97
C LYS A 123 6.89 -19.35 -21.39
N ASP A 124 5.62 -19.19 -21.07
CA ASP A 124 4.77 -20.26 -20.54
C ASP A 124 4.50 -21.34 -21.60
N ALA A 125 4.28 -20.95 -22.86
CA ALA A 125 4.22 -21.89 -23.97
C ALA A 125 5.52 -22.68 -24.14
N LYS A 126 6.69 -22.02 -24.04
CA LYS A 126 8.00 -22.71 -24.08
C LYS A 126 8.22 -23.63 -22.89
N ARG A 127 7.80 -23.22 -21.68
CA ARG A 127 7.85 -24.06 -20.47
C ARG A 127 6.93 -25.28 -20.59
N ALA A 128 5.74 -25.12 -21.15
CA ALA A 128 4.80 -26.20 -21.42
C ALA A 128 5.36 -27.19 -22.46
N GLN A 129 5.93 -26.69 -23.57
CA GLN A 129 6.60 -27.53 -24.57
C GLN A 129 7.77 -28.31 -23.98
N LYS A 130 8.61 -27.66 -23.15
CA LYS A 130 9.72 -28.33 -22.45
C LYS A 130 9.22 -29.39 -21.47
N ALA A 131 8.16 -29.09 -20.71
CA ALA A 131 7.55 -30.04 -19.78
C ALA A 131 6.96 -31.26 -20.52
N GLU A 132 6.35 -31.05 -21.69
CA GLU A 132 5.81 -32.12 -22.51
C GLU A 132 6.92 -33.01 -23.09
N LEU A 133 8.00 -32.42 -23.59
CA LEU A 133 9.18 -33.17 -24.03
C LEU A 133 9.79 -33.98 -22.86
N GLN A 134 9.83 -33.41 -21.66
CA GLN A 134 10.27 -34.12 -20.47
C GLN A 134 9.34 -35.27 -20.09
N ARG A 135 8.02 -35.12 -20.27
CA ARG A 135 7.05 -36.22 -20.08
C ARG A 135 7.23 -37.32 -21.11
N GLN A 136 7.39 -36.96 -22.39
CA GLN A 136 7.62 -37.92 -23.46
C GLN A 136 8.91 -38.71 -23.27
N THR A 137 10.01 -38.03 -22.89
CA THR A 137 11.28 -38.68 -22.57
C THR A 137 11.18 -39.59 -21.35
N ARG A 138 10.45 -39.18 -20.30
CA ARG A 138 10.18 -40.04 -19.14
C ARG A 138 9.36 -41.27 -19.49
N MET A 139 8.27 -41.11 -20.26
CA MET A 139 7.43 -42.22 -20.72
C MET A 139 8.19 -43.16 -21.66
N ALA A 140 9.06 -42.62 -22.53
CA ALA A 140 9.94 -43.42 -23.38
C ALA A 140 10.98 -44.20 -22.56
N ALA A 141 11.56 -43.60 -21.52
CA ALA A 141 12.46 -44.29 -20.60
C ALA A 141 11.74 -45.40 -19.81
N GLU A 142 10.51 -45.15 -19.35
CA GLU A 142 9.68 -46.16 -18.67
C GLU A 142 9.28 -47.30 -19.63
N ARG A 143 8.97 -47.00 -20.90
CA ARG A 143 8.70 -48.01 -21.93
C ARG A 143 9.94 -48.82 -22.28
N ALA A 144 11.10 -48.18 -22.45
CA ALA A 144 12.38 -48.86 -22.68
C ALA A 144 12.77 -49.75 -21.49
N ALA A 145 12.48 -49.33 -20.26
CA ALA A 145 12.67 -50.15 -19.06
C ALA A 145 11.73 -51.37 -19.05
N ARG A 146 10.48 -51.23 -19.50
CA ARG A 146 9.53 -52.36 -19.66
C ARG A 146 9.95 -53.31 -20.78
N GLU A 147 10.43 -52.79 -21.92
CA GLU A 147 10.96 -53.59 -23.03
C GLU A 147 12.26 -54.32 -22.63
N ALA A 148 13.15 -53.70 -21.83
CA ALA A 148 14.32 -54.38 -21.26
C ALA A 148 13.95 -55.47 -20.24
N ALA A 149 12.82 -55.34 -19.54
CA ALA A 149 12.28 -56.39 -18.67
C ALA A 149 11.59 -57.54 -19.45
N HIS A 150 11.26 -57.34 -20.73
CA HIS A 150 10.88 -58.38 -21.69
C HIS A 150 12.03 -58.61 -22.68
N GLY A 151 13.14 -59.18 -22.18
CA GLY A 151 14.29 -59.54 -23.02
C GLY A 151 13.91 -60.49 -24.18
N PRO A 152 14.75 -60.55 -25.23
CA PRO A 152 14.44 -61.30 -26.44
C PRO A 152 14.37 -62.79 -26.11
N GLN A 153 13.22 -63.43 -26.34
CA GLN A 153 13.12 -64.89 -26.31
C GLN A 153 13.93 -65.45 -27.49
N GLY A 154 15.17 -65.85 -27.20
CA GLY A 154 16.00 -66.64 -28.10
C GLY A 154 15.84 -68.14 -27.80
N GLY A 155 15.42 -68.90 -28.81
CA GLY A 155 16.02 -70.19 -29.17
C GLY A 155 15.61 -71.48 -28.44
N ALA A 156 14.84 -72.30 -29.16
CA ALA A 156 15.05 -73.74 -29.42
C ALA A 156 15.11 -74.77 -28.27
N GLU A 157 14.13 -75.67 -28.23
CA GLU A 157 14.30 -77.09 -27.84
C GLU A 157 13.43 -78.04 -28.70
N THR A 158 14.12 -78.70 -29.64
CA THR A 158 14.08 -80.11 -30.08
C THR A 158 12.82 -81.02 -29.97
N SER A 159 12.57 -81.74 -31.09
CA SER A 159 12.51 -83.22 -31.20
C SER A 159 11.15 -83.96 -31.39
N LYS A 160 11.09 -84.67 -32.54
CA LYS A 160 10.35 -85.93 -32.88
C LYS A 160 8.81 -85.81 -32.98
N GLN A 161 8.11 -86.32 -34.02
CA GLN A 161 8.08 -87.72 -34.47
C GLN A 161 7.12 -87.89 -35.69
N GLY A 162 7.52 -88.64 -36.73
CA GLY A 162 6.63 -89.34 -37.71
C GLY A 162 5.91 -88.46 -38.76
N GLY A 163 5.79 -88.79 -40.05
CA GLY A 163 5.97 -90.04 -40.79
C GLY A 163 4.91 -90.08 -41.92
N LYS A 164 5.29 -90.68 -43.06
CA LYS A 164 4.52 -90.97 -44.32
C LYS A 164 4.53 -89.84 -45.36
N ARG A 165 5.30 -89.93 -46.45
CA ARG A 165 5.19 -90.80 -47.66
C ARG A 165 3.89 -90.58 -48.47
N GLY A 166 4.08 -90.09 -49.69
CA GLY A 166 3.15 -90.14 -50.84
C GLY A 166 3.54 -89.05 -51.85
N LYS A 167 4.41 -89.30 -52.83
CA LYS A 167 4.18 -89.88 -54.18
C LYS A 167 3.20 -89.10 -55.07
N GLY A 168 3.64 -88.80 -56.30
CA GLY A 168 2.88 -88.31 -57.46
C GLY A 168 3.26 -86.87 -57.83
N ALA A 169 4.12 -86.54 -58.80
CA ALA A 169 4.21 -86.97 -60.20
C ALA A 169 2.89 -86.77 -60.96
N ALA A 170 2.75 -85.66 -61.67
CA ALA A 170 2.95 -85.52 -63.12
C ALA A 170 2.72 -84.06 -63.53
#